data_AF-A0A9C9UAU1-F1
#
_entry.id   AF-A0A9C9UAU1-F1
#
_cell.length_a   1.000
_cell.length_b   1.000
_cell.length_c   1.000
_cell.angle_alpha   90.00
_cell.angle_beta   90.00
_cell.angle_gamma   90.00
#
_symmetry.space_group_name_H-M   'P 1'
#
loop_
_entity.id
_entity.type
_entity.pdbx_description
1 polymer ?
#
loop_
_entity_poly.entity_id
_entity_poly.type
_entity_poly.pdbx_seq_one_letter_code
_entity_poly.pdbx_strand_id
1 'polypeptide(L)'
;METLRKKLLALDGKGYKAYKAIGGRYVFTADNMCFSLSIDHVQGDPFALPSRISVWVDMSQARLPEALWQNAVRRVALEDFLNRALNRAIGRFVKGRRGSGCSGEIAIASGGQ
;
A
#
# COMPACT_ATOMS: atom_id res chain seq x y z
N MET A 1 -13.10 -3.22 6.16
CA MET A 1 -12.12 -3.30 7.28
C MET A 1 -12.01 -4.67 7.93
N GLU A 2 -13.12 -5.37 8.19
CA GLU A 2 -13.13 -6.52 9.09
C GLU A 2 -12.48 -7.80 8.51
N THR A 3 -12.43 -7.94 7.19
CA THR A 3 -12.00 -9.18 6.52
C THR A 3 -10.50 -9.43 6.58
N LEU A 4 -9.65 -8.44 6.24
CA LEU A 4 -8.20 -8.62 6.30
C LEU A 4 -7.70 -8.75 7.75
N ARG A 5 -8.23 -7.91 8.67
CA ARG A 5 -7.86 -7.97 10.09
C ARG A 5 -8.18 -9.34 10.70
N LYS A 6 -9.37 -9.89 10.44
CA LYS A 6 -9.74 -11.24 10.89
C LYS A 6 -8.80 -12.31 10.31
N LYS A 7 -8.46 -12.23 9.02
CA LYS A 7 -7.49 -13.16 8.40
C LYS A 7 -6.12 -13.09 9.09
N LEU A 8 -5.62 -11.88 9.35
CA LEU A 8 -4.33 -11.70 10.01
C LEU A 8 -4.32 -12.28 11.42
N LEU A 9 -5.37 -12.04 12.21
CA LEU A 9 -5.50 -12.62 13.56
C LEU A 9 -5.56 -14.15 13.52
N ALA A 10 -6.24 -14.75 12.54
CA ALA A 10 -6.32 -16.20 12.38
C ALA A 10 -5.02 -16.85 11.88
N LEU A 11 -4.06 -16.06 11.42
CA LEU A 11 -2.73 -16.51 10.99
C LEU A 11 -1.66 -16.32 12.06
N ASP A 12 -1.99 -15.66 13.17
CA ASP A 12 -1.03 -15.44 14.25
C ASP A 12 -0.53 -16.77 14.83
N GLY A 13 0.77 -16.85 15.07
CA GLY A 13 1.46 -18.08 15.50
C GLY A 13 1.58 -19.19 14.43
N LYS A 14 1.04 -19.02 13.22
CA LYS A 14 1.21 -20.01 12.14
C LYS A 14 2.56 -19.85 11.44
N GLY A 15 3.03 -20.94 10.83
CA GLY A 15 4.25 -20.92 10.02
C GLY A 15 4.15 -19.96 8.83
N TYR A 16 5.28 -19.38 8.43
CA TYR A 16 5.32 -18.25 7.48
C TYR A 16 4.60 -18.48 6.15
N LYS A 17 4.65 -19.71 5.62
CA LYS A 17 3.96 -20.08 4.37
C LYS A 17 2.45 -19.83 4.42
N ALA A 18 1.84 -19.83 5.61
CA ALA A 18 0.42 -19.56 5.80
C ALA A 18 0.02 -18.12 5.41
N TYR A 19 0.96 -17.16 5.46
CA TYR A 19 0.68 -15.78 5.05
C TYR A 19 0.30 -15.66 3.59
N LYS A 20 0.64 -16.61 2.71
CA LYS A 20 0.17 -16.60 1.30
C LYS A 20 -1.35 -16.48 1.18
N ALA A 21 -2.11 -16.93 2.19
CA ALA A 21 -3.57 -16.83 2.23
C ALA A 21 -4.11 -15.38 2.34
N ILE A 22 -3.27 -14.39 2.67
CA ILE A 22 -3.69 -12.99 2.69
C ILE A 22 -3.72 -12.36 1.30
N GLY A 23 -3.21 -13.03 0.27
CA GLY A 23 -3.29 -12.54 -1.11
C GLY A 23 -4.72 -12.20 -1.53
N GLY A 24 -4.88 -11.15 -2.33
CA GLY A 24 -6.16 -10.70 -2.86
C GLY A 24 -6.50 -9.25 -2.53
N ARG A 25 -7.72 -8.86 -2.90
CA ARG A 25 -8.23 -7.48 -2.81
C ARG A 25 -9.18 -7.31 -1.63
N TYR A 26 -9.05 -6.19 -0.93
CA TYR A 26 -9.77 -5.84 0.27
C TYR A 26 -10.27 -4.40 0.16
N VAL A 27 -11.52 -4.15 0.56
CA VAL A 27 -12.11 -2.81 0.54
C VAL A 27 -12.03 -2.20 1.94
N PHE A 28 -11.54 -0.96 1.96
CA PHE A 28 -11.35 -0.13 3.13
C PHE A 28 -12.22 1.12 3.00
N THR A 29 -12.85 1.50 4.11
CA THR A 29 -13.61 2.75 4.22
C THR A 29 -13.07 3.48 5.43
N ALA A 30 -12.53 4.67 5.22
CA ALA A 30 -11.97 5.53 6.27
C ALA A 30 -12.32 6.98 5.94
N ASP A 31 -12.79 7.75 6.93
CA ASP A 31 -13.04 9.20 6.83
C ASP A 31 -13.79 9.63 5.55
N ASN A 32 -14.90 8.95 5.24
CA ASN A 32 -15.72 9.15 4.03
C ASN A 32 -15.01 8.89 2.69
N MET A 33 -13.90 8.15 2.70
CA MET A 33 -13.20 7.70 1.51
C MET A 33 -13.15 6.18 1.44
N CYS A 34 -13.60 5.65 0.30
CA CYS A 34 -13.51 4.22 -0.01
C CYS A 34 -12.31 3.96 -0.91
N PHE A 35 -11.47 3.00 -0.55
CA PHE A 35 -10.34 2.55 -1.35
C PHE A 35 -10.20 1.02 -1.31
N SER A 36 -9.57 0.46 -2.34
CA SER A 36 -9.20 -0.95 -2.36
C SER A 36 -7.72 -1.13 -2.13
N LEU A 37 -7.35 -2.02 -1.21
CA LEU A 37 -5.99 -2.50 -1.04
C LEU A 37 -5.90 -3.92 -1.61
N SER A 38 -4.97 -4.12 -2.53
CA SER A 38 -4.63 -5.43 -3.09
C SER A 38 -3.27 -5.86 -2.53
N ILE A 39 -3.18 -7.11 -2.09
CA ILE A 39 -1.92 -7.77 -1.79
C ILE A 39 -1.59 -8.64 -3.00
N ASP A 40 -0.75 -8.09 -3.88
CA ASP A 40 -0.48 -8.66 -5.21
C ASP A 40 0.53 -9.81 -5.14
N HIS A 41 1.49 -9.71 -4.21
CA HIS A 41 2.46 -10.75 -3.95
C HIS A 41 2.76 -10.80 -2.46
N VAL A 42 2.66 -12.00 -1.88
CA VAL A 42 3.08 -12.25 -0.50
C VAL A 42 4.47 -12.86 -0.53
N GLN A 43 5.41 -12.24 0.19
CA GLN A 43 6.77 -12.73 0.37
C GLN A 43 6.80 -14.19 0.85
N GLY A 44 7.78 -14.97 0.36
CA GLY A 44 7.86 -16.41 0.61
C GLY A 44 8.44 -16.79 1.98
N ASP A 45 9.29 -15.92 2.53
CA ASP A 45 9.96 -16.03 3.82
C ASP A 45 10.33 -14.60 4.34
N PRO A 46 10.73 -14.43 5.62
CA PRO A 46 11.05 -13.12 6.21
C PRO A 46 12.22 -12.36 5.59
N PHE A 47 13.05 -13.01 4.78
CA PHE A 47 14.27 -12.46 4.19
C PHE A 47 14.13 -12.21 2.69
N ALA A 48 13.04 -12.64 2.07
CA ALA A 48 12.69 -12.33 0.69
C ALA A 48 12.37 -10.84 0.50
N LEU A 49 12.23 -10.42 -0.75
CA LEU A 49 11.71 -9.09 -1.07
C LEU A 49 10.35 -8.87 -0.40
N PRO A 50 10.08 -7.66 0.14
CA PRO A 50 8.80 -7.37 0.80
C PRO A 50 7.58 -7.67 -0.08
N SER A 51 6.46 -7.99 0.57
CA SER A 51 5.17 -8.15 -0.12
C SER A 51 4.84 -6.94 -0.98
N ARG A 52 4.33 -7.17 -2.19
CA ARG A 52 3.87 -6.11 -3.09
C ARG A 52 2.39 -5.84 -2.86
N ILE A 53 2.05 -4.57 -2.71
CA ILE A 53 0.68 -4.11 -2.55
C ILE A 53 0.34 -3.03 -3.57
N SER A 54 -0.94 -2.95 -3.95
CA SER A 54 -1.50 -1.89 -4.77
C SER A 54 -2.70 -1.25 -4.06
N VAL A 55 -2.78 0.08 -4.09
CA VAL A 55 -3.90 0.84 -3.52
C VAL A 55 -4.63 1.54 -4.65
N TRP A 56 -5.95 1.37 -4.69
CA TRP A 56 -6.84 1.91 -5.71
C TRP A 56 -7.86 2.82 -5.05
N VAL A 57 -7.91 4.08 -5.49
CA VAL A 57 -8.91 5.06 -5.08
C VAL A 57 -9.70 5.46 -6.31
N ASP A 58 -11.02 5.45 -6.21
CA ASP A 58 -11.87 5.94 -7.30
C ASP A 58 -11.70 7.45 -7.47
N MET A 59 -11.65 7.95 -8.70
CA MET A 59 -11.45 9.38 -8.96
C MET A 59 -12.57 10.26 -8.37
N SER A 60 -13.80 9.74 -8.28
CA SER A 60 -14.91 10.43 -7.61
C SER A 60 -14.67 10.61 -6.10
N GLN A 61 -13.91 9.69 -5.49
CA GLN A 61 -13.53 9.73 -4.08
C GLN A 61 -12.25 10.53 -3.85
N ALA A 62 -11.33 10.53 -4.82
CA ALA A 62 -10.05 11.21 -4.74
C ALA A 62 -10.17 12.74 -4.71
N ARG A 63 -11.27 13.30 -5.25
CA ARG A 63 -11.57 14.74 -5.28
C ARG A 63 -10.43 15.59 -5.85
N LEU A 64 -9.64 15.01 -6.76
CA LEU A 64 -8.55 15.70 -7.44
C LEU A 64 -9.13 16.59 -8.56
N PRO A 65 -8.79 17.89 -8.60
CA PRO A 65 -9.25 18.77 -9.67
C PRO A 65 -8.89 18.22 -11.05
N GLU A 66 -9.86 18.18 -11.96
CA GLU A 66 -9.67 17.61 -13.31
C GLU A 66 -8.52 18.29 -14.06
N ALA A 67 -8.38 19.61 -13.87
CA ALA A 67 -7.29 20.41 -14.43
C ALA A 67 -5.88 19.89 -14.12
N LEU A 68 -5.70 19.00 -13.15
CA LEU A 68 -4.41 18.39 -12.81
C LEU A 68 -4.08 17.16 -13.67
N TRP A 69 -5.01 16.59 -14.42
CA TRP A 69 -4.79 15.36 -15.19
C TRP A 69 -5.44 15.34 -16.59
N GLN A 70 -5.97 16.50 -17.02
CA GLN A 70 -6.58 16.71 -18.34
C GLN A 70 -5.65 16.41 -19.53
N ASN A 71 -4.33 16.58 -19.39
CA ASN A 71 -3.37 16.25 -20.44
C ASN A 71 -2.24 15.36 -19.91
N ALA A 72 -1.51 14.75 -20.83
CA ALA A 72 -0.46 13.79 -20.50
C ALA A 72 0.63 14.37 -19.59
N VAL A 73 1.09 15.60 -19.87
CA VAL A 73 2.14 16.26 -19.08
C VAL A 73 1.68 16.49 -17.64
N ARG A 74 0.45 17.00 -17.47
CA ARG A 74 -0.13 17.27 -16.16
C ARG A 74 -0.39 15.98 -15.38
N ARG A 75 -0.87 14.93 -16.07
CA ARG A 75 -1.07 13.61 -15.47
C ARG A 75 0.25 13.04 -14.93
N VAL A 76 1.32 13.07 -15.74
CA VAL A 76 2.66 12.62 -15.30
C VAL A 76 3.17 13.45 -14.11
N ALA A 77 3.00 14.78 -14.16
CA ALA A 77 3.38 15.65 -13.05
C ALA A 77 2.58 15.36 -11.76
N LEU A 78 1.29 15.06 -11.88
CA LEU A 78 0.43 14.68 -10.76
C LEU A 78 0.85 13.32 -10.18
N GLU A 79 1.12 12.34 -11.03
CA GLU A 79 1.59 11.00 -10.62
C GLU A 79 2.92 11.08 -9.87
N ASP A 80 3.90 11.85 -10.37
CA ASP A 80 5.18 12.10 -9.69
C ASP A 80 4.96 12.80 -8.35
N PHE A 81 4.13 13.85 -8.31
CA PHE A 81 3.82 14.55 -7.08
C PHE A 81 3.19 13.63 -6.03
N LEU A 82 2.22 12.80 -6.42
CA LEU A 82 1.57 11.83 -5.54
C LEU A 82 2.55 10.77 -5.03
N ASN A 83 3.44 10.26 -5.89
CA ASN A 83 4.48 9.32 -5.50
C ASN A 83 5.41 9.93 -4.43
N ARG A 84 5.93 11.15 -4.66
CA ARG A 84 6.79 11.85 -3.70
C ARG A 84 6.04 12.18 -2.40
N ALA A 85 4.77 12.58 -2.49
CA ALA A 85 3.93 12.84 -1.33
C ALA A 85 3.72 11.58 -0.48
N LEU A 86 3.45 10.43 -1.12
CA LEU A 86 3.32 9.15 -0.44
C LEU A 86 4.64 8.71 0.18
N ASN A 87 5.77 8.86 -0.51
CA ASN A 87 7.09 8.57 0.06
C ASN A 87 7.37 9.40 1.34
N ARG A 88 7.06 10.71 1.31
CA ARG A 88 7.14 11.56 2.51
C ARG A 88 6.19 11.12 3.62
N ALA A 89 4.97 10.73 3.28
CA ALA A 89 3.98 10.25 4.25
C ALA A 89 4.44 8.95 4.92
N ILE A 90 4.96 8.01 4.13
CA ILE A 90 5.58 6.77 4.63
C ILE A 90 6.66 7.12 5.66
N GLY A 91 7.59 8.03 5.34
CA GLY A 91 8.64 8.44 6.30
C GLY A 91 8.12 9.07 7.60
N ARG A 92 6.91 9.63 7.61
CA ARG A 92 6.27 10.19 8.82
C ARG A 92 5.53 9.15 9.65
N PHE A 93 4.85 8.21 9.01
CA PHE A 93 3.98 7.25 9.68
C PHE A 93 4.67 5.90 9.98
N VAL A 94 5.65 5.52 9.17
CA VAL A 94 6.33 4.24 9.25
C VAL A 94 7.63 4.43 10.00
N LYS A 95 7.66 3.96 11.24
CA LYS A 95 8.83 4.08 12.13
C LYS A 95 9.96 3.08 11.81
N GLY A 96 9.77 2.23 10.79
CA GLY A 96 10.73 1.22 10.34
C GLY A 96 11.03 0.12 11.37
N ARG A 97 11.77 -0.91 10.91
CA ARG A 97 12.45 -1.96 11.71
C ARG A 97 11.74 -2.36 13.01
N ARG A 98 10.62 -3.06 12.87
CA ARG A 98 9.90 -3.68 14.00
C ARG A 98 10.08 -5.21 13.93
N GLY A 99 11.24 -5.70 14.35
CA GLY A 99 11.56 -7.14 14.41
C GLY A 99 12.71 -7.56 13.50
N SER A 100 12.78 -8.85 13.18
CA SER A 100 13.80 -9.43 12.29
C SER A 100 13.45 -9.28 10.80
N GLY A 101 14.46 -9.26 9.94
CA GLY A 101 14.28 -9.07 8.48
C GLY A 101 13.80 -7.65 8.11
N CYS A 102 13.03 -7.54 7.03
CA CYS A 102 12.42 -6.29 6.56
C CYS A 102 11.10 -5.95 7.30
N SER A 103 10.94 -6.43 8.53
CA SER A 103 9.70 -6.27 9.30
C SER A 103 9.43 -4.80 9.67
N GLY A 104 8.20 -4.35 9.43
CA GLY A 104 7.81 -2.96 9.67
C GLY A 104 8.27 -1.98 8.61
N GLU A 105 8.81 -2.47 7.49
CA GLU A 105 9.14 -1.65 6.33
C GLU A 105 7.93 -1.50 5.41
N ILE A 106 7.73 -0.27 4.94
CA ILE A 106 6.83 0.07 3.84
C ILE A 106 7.63 1.05 2.99
N ALA A 107 7.66 0.81 1.69
CA ALA A 107 8.37 1.66 0.75
C ALA A 107 7.57 1.78 -0.55
N ILE A 108 7.82 2.86 -1.26
CA ILE A 108 7.39 3.04 -2.65
C ILE A 108 8.62 3.39 -3.47
N ALA A 109 8.68 2.93 -4.71
CA ALA A 109 9.73 3.34 -5.63
C ALA A 109 9.67 4.87 -5.78
N SER A 110 10.76 5.55 -5.42
CA SER A 110 10.92 6.98 -5.62
C SER A 110 12.05 7.21 -6.61
N GLY A 111 11.76 7.97 -7.68
CA GLY A 111 12.79 8.48 -8.58
C GLY A 111 13.62 9.56 -7.91
N GLY A 112 14.86 9.74 -8.36
CA GLY A 112 15.72 10.85 -7.95
C GLY A 112 15.19 12.23 -8.37
N GLN A 113 16.07 13.24 -8.30
CA GLN A 113 15.79 14.54 -8.92
C GLN A 113 15.86 14.45 -10.44
#